data_AF-A0A2A3YAN7-F1
#
_entry.id   AF-A0A2A3YAN7-F1
#
_cell.length_a   1.000
_cell.length_b   1.000
_cell.length_c   1.000
_cell.angle_alpha   90.00
_cell.angle_beta   90.00
_cell.angle_gamma   90.00
#
_symmetry.space_group_name_H-M   'P 1'
#
loop_
_entity.id
_entity.type
_entity.pdbx_description
1 polymer ?
#
loop_
_entity_poly.entity_id
_entity_poly.type
_entity_poly.pdbx_seq_one_letter_code
_entity_poly.pdbx_strand_id
1 'polypeptide(L)'
;MGYDVNYNSLDYAQSRQICQQVYGQLQDVQAQLLRASVRAQECQRQSQSQCLANGIANHGYAVGVLADKLRTGYHHATEAVLDARRLEEKVSAAIENYVRAETRIENSILVSGKWQILVDLWNNTRHNDSRPPTQDMENILKLFVLLSSPRDRFGFARPQPEMMHETTQNLAEFIKIWGPFRNKELKLSESDPVEKFESDGTVNTFYKLHQVLNDAGPEEDGKILIAEAEKDGKNVHLVILPGTQPDSDGQNPFDTYGIIDGFGLDSENFAGPIAEALEISGAQDGDEVILSGYSQGGIHIANLMKNKFLRKKFKMKKMLTFGSPIGHIDLPEDIRSLSLEDSKDMVPGTDGTENTRKKDQITVKFDGPRNEDQLDDGLFGKPHDLDNYGDHLKEMVENPVPDLQDNLREFAIPPGPLTYRKFKIERKERPKNTKHEEWEAEKYRMGR
;
A
#
# COMPACT_ATOMS: atom_id res chain seq x y z
N MET A 1 5.06 -18.93 -1.89
CA MET A 1 5.05 -17.66 -1.15
C MET A 1 3.98 -16.82 -1.80
N GLY A 2 2.98 -16.35 -1.03
CA GLY A 2 1.70 -15.83 -1.53
C GLY A 2 1.64 -14.31 -1.68
N TYR A 3 2.76 -13.61 -1.54
CA TYR A 3 2.86 -12.15 -1.65
C TYR A 3 4.23 -11.75 -2.21
N ASP A 4 4.28 -10.59 -2.86
CA ASP A 4 5.48 -10.01 -3.45
C ASP A 4 5.89 -8.74 -2.69
N VAL A 5 7.20 -8.53 -2.54
CA VAL A 5 7.75 -7.30 -1.96
C VAL A 5 8.29 -6.49 -3.13
N ASN A 6 7.76 -5.29 -3.29
CA ASN A 6 7.71 -4.60 -4.57
C ASN A 6 9.12 -4.27 -5.13
N TYR A 7 9.62 -5.09 -6.06
CA TYR A 7 10.74 -4.79 -6.98
C TYR A 7 10.24 -3.93 -8.16
N ASN A 8 10.98 -2.90 -8.58
CA ASN A 8 10.50 -1.93 -9.59
C ASN A 8 10.48 -2.53 -11.04
N SER A 9 9.87 -1.87 -12.02
CA SER A 9 9.84 -2.34 -13.43
C SER A 9 11.24 -2.47 -14.06
N LEU A 10 12.18 -1.63 -13.64
CA LEU A 10 13.60 -1.72 -13.94
C LEU A 10 14.26 -2.95 -13.28
N ASP A 11 13.84 -3.36 -12.09
CA ASP A 11 14.32 -4.52 -11.34
C ASP A 11 13.75 -5.80 -11.93
N TYR A 12 12.50 -5.82 -12.41
CA TYR A 12 11.95 -6.93 -13.18
C TYR A 12 12.60 -7.02 -14.57
N ALA A 13 12.89 -5.90 -15.24
CA ALA A 13 13.61 -5.89 -16.50
C ALA A 13 15.07 -6.36 -16.33
N GLN A 14 15.76 -5.89 -15.28
CA GLN A 14 17.10 -6.34 -14.92
C GLN A 14 17.10 -7.80 -14.49
N SER A 15 16.13 -8.24 -13.67
CA SER A 15 15.97 -9.63 -13.27
C SER A 15 15.68 -10.52 -14.46
N ARG A 16 14.83 -10.08 -15.40
CA ARG A 16 14.59 -10.77 -16.67
C ARG A 16 15.88 -10.87 -17.50
N GLN A 17 16.66 -9.80 -17.59
CA GLN A 17 17.94 -9.81 -18.29
C GLN A 17 18.95 -10.76 -17.64
N ILE A 18 19.03 -10.77 -16.30
CA ILE A 18 19.87 -11.70 -15.53
C ILE A 18 19.41 -13.13 -15.73
N CYS A 19 18.11 -13.41 -15.64
CA CYS A 19 17.54 -14.74 -15.90
C CYS A 19 17.84 -15.23 -17.32
N GLN A 20 17.71 -14.37 -18.33
CA GLN A 20 18.04 -14.69 -19.71
C GLN A 20 19.54 -14.95 -19.91
N GLN A 21 20.39 -14.16 -19.25
CA GLN A 21 21.84 -14.36 -19.28
C GLN A 21 22.25 -15.68 -18.61
N VAL A 22 21.71 -15.97 -17.42
CA VAL A 22 21.97 -17.22 -16.69
C VAL A 22 21.45 -18.43 -17.49
N TYR A 23 20.25 -18.32 -18.07
CA TYR A 23 19.69 -19.36 -18.94
C TYR A 23 20.59 -19.63 -20.15
N GLY A 24 21.06 -18.59 -20.85
CA GLY A 24 21.98 -18.73 -21.98
C GLY A 24 23.32 -19.37 -21.57
N GLN A 25 23.89 -18.96 -20.44
CA GLN A 25 25.12 -19.55 -19.90
C GLN A 25 24.95 -21.04 -19.55
N LEU A 26 23.79 -21.42 -18.98
CA LEU A 26 23.49 -22.82 -18.67
C LEU A 26 23.31 -23.67 -19.93
N GLN A 27 22.71 -23.12 -20.99
CA GLN A 27 22.62 -23.79 -22.30
C GLN A 27 24.01 -24.02 -22.92
N ASP A 28 24.91 -23.03 -22.82
CA ASP A 28 26.28 -23.17 -23.31
C ASP A 28 27.05 -24.25 -22.55
N VAL A 29 26.93 -24.29 -21.22
CA VAL A 29 27.53 -25.34 -20.38
C VAL A 29 26.95 -26.71 -20.74
N GLN A 30 25.63 -26.82 -20.90
CA GLN A 30 24.97 -28.06 -21.32
C GLN A 30 25.51 -28.55 -22.69
N ALA A 31 25.62 -27.65 -23.67
CA ALA A 31 26.13 -27.96 -25.00
C ALA A 31 27.60 -28.39 -24.98
N GLN A 32 28.43 -27.73 -24.16
CA GLN A 32 29.84 -28.08 -23.99
C GLN A 32 30.02 -29.44 -23.32
N LEU A 33 29.24 -29.74 -22.26
CA LEU A 33 29.27 -31.03 -21.58
C LEU A 33 28.83 -32.18 -22.49
N LEU A 34 27.81 -31.95 -23.34
CA LEU A 34 27.38 -32.94 -24.33
C LEU A 34 28.47 -33.18 -25.39
N ARG A 35 29.06 -32.12 -25.95
CA ARG A 35 30.16 -32.25 -26.93
C ARG A 35 31.37 -32.97 -26.31
N ALA A 36 31.71 -32.64 -25.07
CA ALA A 36 32.81 -33.26 -24.34
C ALA A 36 32.54 -34.75 -24.07
N SER A 37 31.31 -35.12 -23.68
CA SER A 37 30.96 -36.52 -23.42
C SER A 37 31.02 -37.36 -24.69
N VAL A 38 30.48 -36.88 -25.81
CA VAL A 38 30.54 -37.54 -27.12
C VAL A 38 31.99 -37.69 -27.59
N ARG A 39 32.81 -36.65 -27.43
CA ARG A 39 34.23 -36.70 -27.82
C ARG A 39 35.05 -37.65 -26.95
N ALA A 40 34.76 -37.71 -25.64
CA ALA A 40 35.38 -38.67 -24.73
C ALA A 40 35.01 -40.12 -25.11
N GLN A 41 33.75 -40.38 -25.45
CA GLN A 41 33.30 -41.69 -25.93
C GLN A 41 33.97 -42.09 -27.25
N GLU A 42 34.04 -41.18 -28.22
CA GLU A 42 34.69 -41.47 -29.50
C GLU A 42 36.20 -41.71 -29.33
N CYS A 43 36.87 -40.95 -28.46
CA CYS A 43 38.28 -41.18 -28.12
C CYS A 43 38.49 -42.55 -27.46
N GLN A 44 37.60 -42.96 -26.54
CA GLN A 44 37.63 -44.29 -25.93
C GLN A 44 37.47 -45.39 -26.99
N ARG A 45 36.51 -45.24 -27.91
CA ARG A 45 36.23 -46.20 -28.97
C ARG A 45 37.42 -46.32 -29.94
N GLN A 46 38.02 -45.19 -30.32
CA GLN A 46 39.21 -45.16 -31.19
C GLN A 46 40.41 -45.80 -30.49
N SER A 47 40.65 -45.48 -29.22
CA SER A 47 41.70 -46.10 -28.42
C SER A 47 41.52 -47.62 -28.32
N GLN A 48 40.31 -48.09 -28.03
CA GLN A 48 39.99 -49.52 -28.02
C GLN A 48 40.26 -50.19 -29.37
N SER A 49 39.81 -49.58 -30.47
CA SER A 49 40.02 -50.11 -31.81
C SER A 49 41.50 -50.18 -32.20
N GLN A 50 42.30 -49.17 -31.82
CA GLN A 50 43.73 -49.15 -32.11
C GLN A 50 44.50 -50.16 -31.24
N CYS A 51 44.17 -50.30 -29.96
CA CYS A 51 44.75 -51.32 -29.10
C CYS A 51 44.48 -52.74 -29.62
N LEU A 52 43.23 -53.01 -30.04
CA LEU A 52 42.84 -54.29 -30.64
C LEU A 52 43.61 -54.58 -31.94
N ALA A 53 43.71 -53.59 -32.84
CA ALA A 53 44.43 -53.74 -34.11
C ALA A 53 45.93 -54.03 -33.93
N ASN A 54 46.53 -53.58 -32.83
CA ASN A 54 47.94 -53.78 -32.52
C ASN A 54 48.21 -54.91 -31.50
N GLY A 55 47.18 -55.66 -31.08
CA GLY A 55 47.32 -56.75 -30.11
C GLY A 55 47.71 -56.31 -28.69
N ILE A 56 47.48 -55.03 -28.35
CA ILE A 56 47.80 -54.45 -27.04
C ILE A 56 46.55 -54.48 -26.16
N ALA A 57 46.68 -54.92 -24.91
CA ALA A 57 45.59 -54.86 -23.94
C ALA A 57 45.28 -53.40 -23.57
N ASN A 58 44.03 -52.97 -23.75
CA ASN A 58 43.62 -51.62 -23.35
C ASN A 58 43.38 -51.58 -21.83
N HIS A 59 44.11 -50.74 -21.11
CA HIS A 59 43.95 -50.51 -19.66
C HIS A 59 43.38 -49.11 -19.34
N GLY A 60 42.92 -48.37 -20.36
CA GLY A 60 42.35 -47.04 -20.23
C GLY A 60 40.92 -47.04 -19.70
N TYR A 61 40.74 -47.21 -18.39
CA TYR A 61 39.45 -47.05 -17.71
C TYR A 61 39.08 -45.56 -17.46
N ALA A 62 40.08 -44.68 -17.46
CA ALA A 62 39.92 -43.28 -17.05
C ALA A 62 39.06 -42.43 -18.00
N VAL A 63 39.14 -42.67 -19.32
CA VAL A 63 38.36 -41.91 -20.32
C VAL A 63 36.89 -42.34 -20.31
N GLY A 64 36.59 -43.61 -20.05
CA GLY A 64 35.23 -44.09 -19.82
C GLY A 64 34.60 -43.47 -18.57
N VAL A 65 35.34 -43.45 -17.45
CA VAL A 65 34.89 -42.79 -16.21
C VAL A 65 34.69 -41.28 -16.42
N LEU A 66 35.55 -40.62 -17.19
CA LEU A 66 35.38 -39.21 -17.55
C LEU A 66 34.10 -39.01 -18.40
N ALA A 67 33.83 -39.87 -19.37
CA ALA A 67 32.62 -39.80 -20.18
C ALA A 67 31.35 -39.95 -19.33
N ASP A 68 31.34 -40.85 -18.35
CA ASP A 68 30.22 -41.00 -17.41
C ASP A 68 30.03 -39.76 -16.52
N LYS A 69 31.12 -39.20 -15.97
CA LYS A 69 31.05 -37.95 -15.19
C LYS A 69 30.55 -36.77 -16.01
N LEU A 70 30.98 -36.65 -17.26
CA LEU A 70 30.49 -35.62 -18.19
C LEU A 70 29.01 -35.81 -18.52
N ARG A 71 28.54 -37.07 -18.63
CA ARG A 71 27.12 -37.39 -18.83
C ARG A 71 26.28 -37.02 -17.60
N THR A 72 26.74 -37.33 -16.39
CA THR A 72 26.07 -36.89 -15.16
C THR A 72 26.02 -35.37 -15.06
N GLY A 73 27.12 -34.68 -15.38
CA GLY A 73 27.16 -33.22 -15.45
C GLY A 73 26.16 -32.65 -16.46
N TYR A 74 26.03 -33.29 -17.63
CA TYR A 74 25.03 -32.93 -18.64
C TYR A 74 23.59 -33.07 -18.11
N HIS A 75 23.29 -34.14 -17.36
CA HIS A 75 21.96 -34.32 -16.76
C HIS A 75 21.64 -33.23 -15.74
N HIS A 76 22.57 -32.89 -14.84
CA HIS A 76 22.37 -31.78 -13.88
C HIS A 76 22.24 -30.43 -14.58
N ALA A 77 23.03 -30.19 -15.64
CA ALA A 77 22.89 -28.97 -16.45
C ALA A 77 21.51 -28.90 -17.14
N THR A 78 20.98 -30.04 -17.58
CA THR A 78 19.64 -30.13 -18.18
C THR A 78 18.54 -29.80 -17.17
N GLU A 79 18.64 -30.27 -15.93
CA GLU A 79 17.71 -29.92 -14.86
C GLU A 79 17.78 -28.43 -14.51
N ALA A 80 18.99 -27.87 -14.39
CA ALA A 80 19.19 -26.44 -14.14
C ALA A 80 18.60 -25.55 -15.25
N VAL A 81 18.70 -25.97 -16.52
CA VAL A 81 18.06 -25.28 -17.66
C VAL A 81 16.54 -25.31 -17.55
N LEU A 82 15.95 -26.43 -17.12
CA LEU A 82 14.50 -26.55 -16.91
C LEU A 82 14.00 -25.66 -15.76
N ASP A 83 14.74 -25.60 -14.65
CA ASP A 83 14.37 -24.75 -13.51
C ASP A 83 14.56 -23.26 -13.82
N ALA A 84 15.61 -22.88 -14.56
CA ALA A 84 15.81 -21.52 -15.05
C ALA A 84 14.67 -21.08 -15.98
N ARG A 85 14.19 -21.97 -16.86
CA ARG A 85 13.03 -21.70 -17.71
C ARG A 85 11.74 -21.51 -16.92
N ARG A 86 11.49 -22.34 -15.90
CA ARG A 86 10.33 -22.17 -15.01
C ARG A 86 10.39 -20.86 -14.24
N LEU A 87 11.59 -20.41 -13.85
CA LEU A 87 11.78 -19.11 -13.22
C LEU A 87 11.48 -17.96 -14.19
N GLU A 88 11.96 -18.04 -15.43
CA GLU A 88 11.64 -17.07 -16.49
C GLU A 88 10.11 -17.00 -16.77
N GLU A 89 9.44 -18.15 -16.82
CA GLU A 89 7.97 -18.24 -16.97
C GLU A 89 7.24 -17.56 -15.80
N LYS A 90 7.69 -17.76 -14.55
CA LYS A 90 7.13 -17.10 -13.36
C LYS A 90 7.35 -15.59 -13.37
N VAL A 91 8.56 -15.14 -13.70
CA VAL A 91 8.88 -13.70 -13.81
C VAL A 91 8.08 -13.07 -14.95
N SER A 92 7.91 -13.76 -16.07
CA SER A 92 7.09 -13.28 -17.20
C SER A 92 5.61 -13.22 -16.83
N ALA A 93 5.09 -14.20 -16.09
CA ALA A 93 3.72 -14.19 -15.59
C ALA A 93 3.48 -13.05 -14.57
N ALA A 94 4.46 -12.76 -13.71
CA ALA A 94 4.41 -11.61 -12.80
C ALA A 94 4.38 -10.28 -13.58
N ILE A 95 5.21 -10.14 -14.62
CA ILE A 95 5.21 -8.97 -15.53
C ILE A 95 3.87 -8.86 -16.26
N GLU A 96 3.32 -9.95 -16.79
CA GLU A 96 2.00 -9.92 -17.45
C GLU A 96 0.86 -9.58 -16.48
N ASN A 97 0.91 -10.06 -15.24
CA ASN A 97 -0.07 -9.71 -14.21
C ASN A 97 0.02 -8.23 -13.85
N TYR A 98 1.24 -7.68 -13.76
CA TYR A 98 1.47 -6.24 -13.59
C TYR A 98 0.88 -5.43 -14.75
N VAL A 99 1.24 -5.78 -16.00
CA VAL A 99 0.73 -5.09 -17.20
C VAL A 99 -0.79 -5.26 -17.33
N ARG A 100 -1.36 -6.41 -16.97
CA ARG A 100 -2.82 -6.62 -16.96
C ARG A 100 -3.52 -5.84 -15.86
N ALA A 101 -2.90 -5.63 -14.70
CA ALA A 101 -3.43 -4.77 -13.66
C ALA A 101 -3.44 -3.31 -14.13
N GLU A 102 -2.35 -2.83 -14.72
CA GLU A 102 -2.24 -1.50 -15.34
C GLU A 102 -3.28 -1.32 -16.46
N THR A 103 -3.39 -2.30 -17.36
CA THR A 103 -4.35 -2.30 -18.47
C THR A 103 -5.80 -2.44 -18.00
N ARG A 104 -6.08 -3.08 -16.85
CA ARG A 104 -7.42 -3.12 -16.24
C ARG A 104 -7.79 -1.78 -15.62
N ILE A 105 -6.83 -1.09 -15.00
CA ILE A 105 -7.01 0.27 -14.50
C ILE A 105 -7.26 1.21 -15.69
N GLU A 106 -6.41 1.19 -16.71
CA GLU A 106 -6.57 1.99 -17.93
C GLU A 106 -7.88 1.69 -18.67
N ASN A 107 -8.25 0.40 -18.85
CA ASN A 107 -9.51 0.05 -19.51
C ASN A 107 -10.74 0.34 -18.64
N SER A 108 -10.66 0.27 -17.31
CA SER A 108 -11.75 0.71 -16.43
C SER A 108 -11.97 2.23 -16.51
N ILE A 109 -10.89 2.99 -16.71
CA ILE A 109 -10.90 4.43 -16.95
C ILE A 109 -11.44 4.74 -18.36
N LEU A 110 -11.02 3.99 -19.39
CA LEU A 110 -11.38 4.20 -20.80
C LEU A 110 -12.77 3.69 -21.20
N VAL A 111 -13.29 2.64 -20.56
CA VAL A 111 -14.66 2.11 -20.80
C VAL A 111 -15.73 3.00 -20.18
N SER A 112 -15.33 3.92 -19.29
CA SER A 112 -16.18 5.03 -18.90
C SER A 112 -16.10 6.11 -19.98
N GLY A 113 -17.23 6.48 -20.59
CA GLY A 113 -17.32 7.60 -21.56
C GLY A 113 -17.06 8.99 -20.94
N LYS A 114 -16.10 9.10 -20.03
CA LYS A 114 -15.93 10.20 -19.06
C LYS A 114 -14.82 11.19 -19.44
N TRP A 115 -14.15 11.02 -20.59
CA TRP A 115 -13.19 12.01 -21.09
C TRP A 115 -13.85 13.30 -21.60
N GLN A 116 -15.03 13.23 -22.23
CA GLN A 116 -15.72 14.43 -22.73
C GLN A 116 -16.26 15.34 -21.60
N ILE A 117 -16.71 14.77 -20.48
CA ILE A 117 -17.29 15.53 -19.36
C ILE A 117 -16.19 16.31 -18.61
N LEU A 118 -15.01 15.71 -18.43
CA LEU A 118 -13.83 16.38 -17.89
C LEU A 118 -13.33 17.49 -18.82
N VAL A 119 -13.41 17.30 -20.14
CA VAL A 119 -13.04 18.31 -21.14
C VAL A 119 -14.04 19.48 -21.20
N ASP A 120 -15.34 19.24 -21.00
CA ASP A 120 -16.36 20.31 -20.92
C ASP A 120 -16.27 21.10 -19.61
N LEU A 121 -15.93 20.44 -18.50
CA LEU A 121 -15.60 21.07 -17.22
C LEU A 121 -14.31 21.92 -17.32
N TRP A 122 -13.32 21.43 -18.08
CA TRP A 122 -12.06 22.13 -18.36
C TRP A 122 -12.22 23.34 -19.29
N ASN A 123 -13.11 23.26 -20.28
CA ASN A 123 -13.35 24.38 -21.20
C ASN A 123 -14.18 25.51 -20.58
N ASN A 124 -15.07 25.19 -19.62
CA ASN A 124 -15.85 26.19 -18.88
C ASN A 124 -15.07 26.86 -17.72
N THR A 125 -13.94 26.28 -17.30
CA THR A 125 -13.06 26.85 -16.25
C THR A 125 -11.99 27.80 -16.79
N ARG A 126 -11.88 27.96 -18.12
CA ARG A 126 -10.93 28.86 -18.81
C ARG A 126 -11.09 30.36 -18.54
N HIS A 127 -12.24 30.81 -18.03
CA HIS A 127 -12.58 32.24 -17.91
C HIS A 127 -12.59 32.77 -16.47
N ASN A 128 -12.17 31.95 -15.51
CA ASN A 128 -12.29 32.30 -14.11
C ASN A 128 -10.96 31.92 -13.45
N ASP A 129 -10.47 32.74 -12.53
CA ASP A 129 -9.32 32.48 -11.67
C ASP A 129 -9.79 31.74 -10.38
N SER A 130 -10.45 30.56 -10.33
CA SER A 130 -10.69 29.44 -11.27
C SER A 130 -10.19 28.08 -10.88
N ARG A 131 -9.39 28.05 -9.84
CA ARG A 131 -8.55 26.89 -9.52
C ARG A 131 -9.34 25.77 -8.81
N PRO A 132 -8.88 24.51 -8.89
CA PRO A 132 -7.93 23.96 -9.86
C PRO A 132 -8.34 22.61 -10.50
N PRO A 133 -7.66 22.23 -11.58
CA PRO A 133 -7.03 20.94 -11.72
C PRO A 133 -5.58 21.01 -11.19
N THR A 134 -5.36 20.44 -10.01
CA THR A 134 -4.08 19.86 -9.56
C THR A 134 -4.24 18.34 -9.62
N GLN A 135 -3.14 17.58 -9.59
CA GLN A 135 -3.20 16.11 -9.49
C GLN A 135 -4.08 15.68 -8.29
N ASP A 136 -4.04 16.44 -7.19
CA ASP A 136 -4.86 16.20 -6.00
C ASP A 136 -6.36 16.32 -6.27
N MET A 137 -6.80 17.31 -7.07
CA MET A 137 -8.23 17.46 -7.41
C MET A 137 -8.71 16.34 -8.34
N GLU A 138 -7.86 15.87 -9.26
CA GLU A 138 -8.16 14.71 -10.09
C GLU A 138 -8.33 13.44 -9.23
N ASN A 139 -7.48 13.26 -8.23
CA ASN A 139 -7.54 12.13 -7.31
C ASN A 139 -8.75 12.19 -6.36
N ILE A 140 -9.08 13.38 -5.84
CA ILE A 140 -10.32 13.62 -5.09
C ILE A 140 -11.54 13.24 -5.94
N LEU A 141 -11.59 13.68 -7.20
CA LEU A 141 -12.72 13.37 -8.09
C LEU A 141 -12.77 11.88 -8.45
N LYS A 142 -11.64 11.21 -8.68
CA LYS A 142 -11.58 9.76 -8.93
C LYS A 142 -12.14 8.98 -7.74
N LEU A 143 -11.70 9.30 -6.53
CA LEU A 143 -12.13 8.61 -5.31
C LEU A 143 -13.58 8.96 -4.95
N PHE A 144 -14.00 10.21 -5.13
CA PHE A 144 -15.39 10.62 -4.95
C PHE A 144 -16.33 9.88 -5.91
N VAL A 145 -16.00 9.81 -7.20
CA VAL A 145 -16.80 9.05 -8.17
C VAL A 145 -16.84 7.56 -7.81
N LEU A 146 -15.77 7.01 -7.23
CA LEU A 146 -15.73 5.62 -6.77
C LEU A 146 -16.64 5.40 -5.55
N LEU A 147 -16.65 6.33 -4.60
CA LEU A 147 -17.42 6.28 -3.34
C LEU A 147 -18.89 6.60 -3.55
N SER A 148 -19.20 7.55 -4.43
CA SER A 148 -20.56 8.01 -4.74
C SER A 148 -21.25 7.18 -5.81
N SER A 149 -20.54 6.23 -6.45
CA SER A 149 -21.15 5.32 -7.41
C SER A 149 -21.74 4.12 -6.66
N PRO A 150 -23.06 3.90 -6.70
CA PRO A 150 -23.63 2.66 -6.19
C PRO A 150 -23.17 1.53 -7.11
N ARG A 151 -22.17 0.74 -6.69
CA ARG A 151 -21.86 -0.51 -7.38
C ARG A 151 -22.94 -1.53 -7.03
N ASP A 152 -23.68 -1.94 -8.05
CA ASP A 152 -24.72 -2.96 -7.93
C ASP A 152 -24.12 -4.27 -7.40
N ARG A 153 -24.60 -4.68 -6.22
CA ARG A 153 -24.35 -5.99 -5.58
C ARG A 153 -24.93 -7.19 -6.37
N PHE A 154 -25.53 -6.96 -7.55
CA PHE A 154 -26.08 -7.99 -8.43
C PHE A 154 -25.99 -7.50 -9.88
N GLY A 155 -25.29 -8.22 -10.75
CA GLY A 155 -24.97 -7.86 -12.15
C GLY A 155 -26.14 -7.48 -13.08
N PHE A 156 -26.74 -6.31 -12.89
CA PHE A 156 -27.65 -5.67 -13.85
C PHE A 156 -27.29 -4.20 -14.02
N ALA A 157 -26.99 -3.80 -15.26
CA ALA A 157 -26.73 -2.40 -15.61
C ALA A 157 -27.97 -1.53 -15.37
N ARG A 158 -27.91 -0.60 -14.41
CA ARG A 158 -28.89 0.48 -14.30
C ARG A 158 -28.84 1.41 -15.53
N PRO A 159 -29.94 2.08 -15.90
CA PRO A 159 -29.94 3.06 -16.98
C PRO A 159 -29.00 4.23 -16.68
N GLN A 160 -28.05 4.47 -17.58
CA GLN A 160 -27.05 5.56 -17.54
C GLN A 160 -27.54 6.96 -17.09
N PRO A 161 -28.75 7.42 -17.47
CA PRO A 161 -29.22 8.77 -17.11
C PRO A 161 -29.47 8.97 -15.60
N GLU A 162 -29.93 7.94 -14.90
CA GLU A 162 -30.23 8.02 -13.46
C GLU A 162 -28.94 8.11 -12.63
N MET A 163 -27.93 7.30 -12.97
CA MET A 163 -26.61 7.37 -12.33
C MET A 163 -25.91 8.71 -12.57
N MET A 164 -26.06 9.29 -13.77
CA MET A 164 -25.48 10.60 -14.09
C MET A 164 -26.15 11.73 -13.30
N HIS A 165 -27.46 11.67 -13.10
CA HIS A 165 -28.19 12.65 -12.29
C HIS A 165 -27.74 12.62 -10.83
N GLU A 166 -27.66 11.42 -10.25
CA GLU A 166 -27.25 11.20 -8.86
C GLU A 166 -25.78 11.59 -8.61
N THR A 167 -24.85 11.17 -9.48
CA THR A 167 -23.42 11.54 -9.37
C THR A 167 -23.22 13.06 -9.51
N THR A 168 -23.99 13.71 -10.40
CA THR A 168 -23.93 15.17 -10.60
C THR A 168 -24.55 15.92 -9.42
N GLN A 169 -25.62 15.41 -8.82
CA GLN A 169 -26.21 15.96 -7.59
C GLN A 169 -25.24 15.83 -6.41
N ASN A 170 -24.64 14.66 -6.22
CA ASN A 170 -23.65 14.43 -5.16
C ASN A 170 -22.43 15.33 -5.33
N LEU A 171 -21.93 15.51 -6.57
CA LEU A 171 -20.83 16.43 -6.84
C LEU A 171 -21.22 17.91 -6.61
N ALA A 172 -22.45 18.30 -6.94
CA ALA A 172 -22.95 19.65 -6.70
C ALA A 172 -23.14 19.93 -5.20
N GLU A 173 -23.63 18.96 -4.42
CA GLU A 173 -23.67 19.04 -2.96
C GLU A 173 -22.27 19.08 -2.36
N PHE A 174 -21.35 18.23 -2.83
CA PHE A 174 -19.94 18.23 -2.45
C PHE A 174 -19.30 19.61 -2.61
N ILE A 175 -19.45 20.26 -3.77
CA ILE A 175 -18.93 21.61 -4.04
C ILE A 175 -19.59 22.66 -3.12
N LYS A 176 -20.89 22.51 -2.84
CA LYS A 176 -21.67 23.43 -2.00
C LYS A 176 -21.27 23.35 -0.52
N ILE A 177 -20.94 22.15 -0.03
CA ILE A 177 -20.56 21.91 1.38
C ILE A 177 -19.06 22.18 1.62
N TRP A 178 -18.23 22.13 0.56
CA TRP A 178 -16.81 22.49 0.58
C TRP A 178 -16.53 23.90 1.13
N GLY A 179 -17.37 24.88 0.77
CA GLY A 179 -17.25 26.26 1.24
C GLY A 179 -17.40 26.40 2.77
N PRO A 180 -18.50 25.90 3.37
CA PRO A 180 -18.73 25.89 4.80
C PRO A 180 -17.67 25.17 5.66
N PHE A 181 -17.03 24.10 5.18
CA PHE A 181 -16.01 23.39 5.97
C PHE A 181 -14.75 24.21 6.24
N ARG A 182 -14.44 25.26 5.45
CA ARG A 182 -13.33 26.18 5.75
C ARG A 182 -13.46 26.90 7.09
N ASN A 183 -14.69 27.06 7.57
CA ASN A 183 -15.00 27.76 8.82
C ASN A 183 -15.22 26.80 10.00
N LYS A 184 -15.03 25.49 9.81
CA LYS A 184 -15.04 24.50 10.88
C LYS A 184 -13.62 24.01 11.15
N GLU A 185 -13.34 23.62 12.39
CA GLU A 185 -12.08 23.01 12.81
C GLU A 185 -12.33 21.68 13.50
N LEU A 186 -11.38 20.76 13.38
CA LEU A 186 -11.40 19.51 14.12
C LEU A 186 -11.03 19.76 15.57
N LYS A 187 -11.80 19.17 16.48
CA LYS A 187 -11.54 19.20 17.92
C LYS A 187 -11.75 17.83 18.53
N LEU A 188 -11.01 17.57 19.59
CA LEU A 188 -11.38 16.53 20.55
C LEU A 188 -12.67 16.93 21.25
N SER A 189 -13.68 16.07 21.19
CA SER A 189 -14.96 16.28 21.86
C SER A 189 -15.11 15.40 23.09
N GLU A 190 -14.64 14.15 23.01
CA GLU A 190 -14.81 13.13 24.04
C GLU A 190 -13.55 12.27 24.14
N SER A 191 -13.38 11.64 25.31
CA SER A 191 -12.27 10.73 25.57
C SER A 191 -12.73 9.60 26.47
N ASP A 192 -12.58 8.38 25.99
CA ASP A 192 -12.98 7.15 26.67
C ASP A 192 -12.06 6.87 27.87
N PRO A 193 -12.44 6.01 28.83
CA PRO A 193 -11.53 5.58 29.88
C PRO A 193 -10.30 4.85 29.30
N VAL A 194 -9.21 4.81 30.09
CA VAL A 194 -8.03 4.03 29.72
C VAL A 194 -8.36 2.54 29.83
N GLU A 195 -8.07 1.80 28.78
CA GLU A 195 -8.27 0.36 28.67
C GLU A 195 -6.92 -0.36 28.50
N LYS A 196 -6.93 -1.68 28.72
CA LYS A 196 -5.74 -2.53 28.59
C LYS A 196 -5.87 -3.43 27.37
N PHE A 197 -4.75 -3.69 26.73
CA PHE A 197 -4.65 -4.57 25.59
C PHE A 197 -3.35 -5.39 25.69
N GLU A 198 -3.36 -6.62 25.21
CA GLU A 198 -2.18 -7.49 25.24
C GLU A 198 -1.53 -7.54 23.86
N SER A 199 -0.33 -6.97 23.72
CA SER A 199 0.45 -7.09 22.49
C SER A 199 1.05 -8.48 22.38
N ASP A 200 0.99 -9.04 21.17
CA ASP A 200 1.60 -10.33 20.85
C ASP A 200 3.10 -10.22 20.49
N GLY A 201 3.70 -9.04 20.59
CA GLY A 201 5.11 -8.84 20.26
C GLY A 201 5.37 -8.62 18.77
N THR A 202 4.33 -8.53 17.94
CA THR A 202 4.44 -8.49 16.48
C THR A 202 3.68 -7.31 15.87
N VAL A 203 3.87 -7.12 14.56
CA VAL A 203 3.12 -6.12 13.77
C VAL A 203 1.61 -6.37 13.74
N ASN A 204 1.14 -7.57 14.10
CA ASN A 204 -0.30 -7.87 14.24
C ASN A 204 -0.99 -7.00 15.30
N THR A 205 -0.22 -6.45 16.26
CA THR A 205 -0.74 -5.51 17.26
C THR A 205 -1.45 -4.33 16.59
N PHE A 206 -0.94 -3.81 15.48
CA PHE A 206 -1.60 -2.69 14.78
C PHE A 206 -2.97 -3.07 14.22
N TYR A 207 -3.08 -4.23 13.56
CA TYR A 207 -4.36 -4.70 13.03
C TYR A 207 -5.39 -4.89 14.15
N LYS A 208 -5.00 -5.53 15.26
CA LYS A 208 -5.90 -5.71 16.40
C LYS A 208 -6.36 -4.38 17.01
N LEU A 209 -5.50 -3.36 17.03
CA LEU A 209 -5.90 -2.01 17.47
C LEU A 209 -6.86 -1.34 16.46
N HIS A 210 -6.72 -1.59 15.16
CA HIS A 210 -7.72 -1.17 14.18
C HIS A 210 -9.05 -1.92 14.33
N GLN A 211 -9.03 -3.21 14.66
CA GLN A 211 -10.26 -3.96 14.97
C GLN A 211 -10.99 -3.38 16.17
N VAL A 212 -10.27 -3.02 17.24
CA VAL A 212 -10.86 -2.33 18.41
C VAL A 212 -11.62 -1.05 18.00
N LEU A 213 -11.15 -0.36 16.95
CA LEU A 213 -11.77 0.87 16.46
C LEU A 213 -12.93 0.62 15.50
N ASN A 214 -12.84 -0.39 14.63
CA ASN A 214 -13.81 -0.65 13.57
C ASN A 214 -14.97 -1.60 13.98
N ASP A 215 -14.73 -2.53 14.89
CA ASP A 215 -15.71 -3.57 15.25
C ASP A 215 -16.70 -3.12 16.35
N ALA A 216 -16.48 -1.95 16.93
CA ALA A 216 -17.19 -1.51 18.14
C ALA A 216 -18.43 -0.63 17.86
N GLY A 217 -18.93 -0.59 16.62
CA GLY A 217 -20.24 -0.03 16.29
C GLY A 217 -20.28 1.50 16.06
N PRO A 218 -21.46 2.06 15.72
CA PRO A 218 -21.61 3.48 15.34
C PRO A 218 -21.20 4.49 16.42
N GLU A 219 -21.21 4.09 17.69
CA GLU A 219 -20.72 4.90 18.81
C GLU A 219 -19.23 5.25 18.71
N GLU A 220 -18.48 4.47 17.92
CA GLU A 220 -17.05 4.68 17.66
C GLU A 220 -16.78 5.56 16.44
N ASP A 221 -17.82 5.99 15.73
CA ASP A 221 -17.68 6.90 14.59
C ASP A 221 -17.03 8.23 15.04
N GLY A 222 -16.05 8.67 14.26
CA GLY A 222 -15.25 9.86 14.54
C GLY A 222 -14.13 9.64 15.55
N LYS A 223 -13.93 8.42 16.07
CA LYS A 223 -12.88 8.18 17.05
C LYS A 223 -11.54 7.82 16.43
N ILE A 224 -10.48 8.18 17.14
CA ILE A 224 -9.11 7.70 16.94
C ILE A 224 -8.67 6.95 18.19
N LEU A 225 -7.66 6.10 18.06
CA LEU A 225 -7.09 5.36 19.19
C LEU A 225 -5.63 5.75 19.41
N ILE A 226 -5.29 6.06 20.66
CA ILE A 226 -3.91 6.26 21.11
C ILE A 226 -3.55 5.11 22.05
N ALA A 227 -2.52 4.35 21.71
CA ALA A 227 -1.95 3.32 22.57
C ALA A 227 -0.57 3.75 23.10
N GLU A 228 -0.22 3.31 24.30
CA GLU A 228 1.07 3.53 24.95
C GLU A 228 1.69 2.17 25.28
N ALA A 229 2.92 1.95 24.82
CA ALA A 229 3.73 0.78 25.12
C ALA A 229 5.12 1.20 25.61
N GLU A 230 5.70 0.41 26.51
CA GLU A 230 7.09 0.60 26.94
C GLU A 230 8.03 -0.23 26.06
N LYS A 231 9.04 0.41 25.47
CA LYS A 231 10.09 -0.23 24.67
C LYS A 231 11.47 0.27 25.11
N ASP A 232 12.31 -0.66 25.58
CA ASP A 232 13.68 -0.36 26.03
C ASP A 232 13.74 0.77 27.09
N GLY A 233 12.77 0.80 28.01
CA GLY A 233 12.66 1.81 29.05
C GLY A 233 12.23 3.20 28.55
N LYS A 234 11.65 3.28 27.35
CA LYS A 234 11.07 4.49 26.76
C LYS A 234 9.63 4.26 26.36
N ASN A 235 8.82 5.30 26.49
CA ASN A 235 7.44 5.27 26.02
C ASN A 235 7.39 5.39 24.49
N VAL A 236 6.59 4.54 23.88
CA VAL A 236 6.24 4.57 22.46
C VAL A 236 4.74 4.70 22.37
N HIS A 237 4.27 5.71 21.64
CA HIS A 237 2.86 5.93 21.41
C HIS A 237 2.46 5.50 20.01
N LEU A 238 1.31 4.84 19.89
CA LEU A 238 0.74 4.41 18.62
C LEU A 238 -0.52 5.24 18.36
N VAL A 239 -0.62 5.84 17.18
CA VAL A 239 -1.81 6.60 16.73
C VAL A 239 -2.49 5.81 15.64
N ILE A 240 -3.74 5.41 15.86
CA ILE A 240 -4.51 4.55 14.97
C ILE A 240 -5.68 5.36 14.40
N LEU A 241 -5.71 5.50 13.07
CA LEU A 241 -6.78 6.21 12.34
C LEU A 241 -7.63 5.22 11.53
N PRO A 242 -8.97 5.29 11.63
CA PRO A 242 -9.88 4.34 10.99
C PRO A 242 -9.96 4.55 9.47
N GLY A 243 -10.67 3.64 8.81
CA GLY A 243 -11.08 3.79 7.42
C GLY A 243 -12.27 4.72 7.25
N THR A 244 -12.84 4.72 6.04
CA THR A 244 -14.05 5.50 5.76
C THR A 244 -15.23 4.97 6.58
N GLN A 245 -15.87 5.86 7.33
CA GLN A 245 -17.03 5.59 8.17
C GLN A 245 -18.32 6.09 7.49
N PRO A 246 -19.51 5.69 7.97
CA PRO A 246 -20.79 6.13 7.41
C PRO A 246 -20.90 7.65 7.28
N ASP A 247 -21.65 8.10 6.27
CA ASP A 247 -21.84 9.53 6.01
C ASP A 247 -22.51 10.24 7.19
N SER A 248 -21.99 11.41 7.53
CA SER A 248 -22.41 12.22 8.69
C SER A 248 -22.55 13.70 8.35
N ASP A 249 -22.68 14.02 7.06
CA ASP A 249 -22.66 15.40 6.54
C ASP A 249 -21.38 16.16 6.92
N GLY A 250 -20.25 15.43 7.01
CA GLY A 250 -18.94 15.91 7.39
C GLY A 250 -18.76 16.25 8.86
N GLN A 251 -19.66 15.84 9.77
CA GLN A 251 -19.44 16.03 11.21
C GLN A 251 -18.31 15.13 11.72
N ASN A 252 -18.34 13.86 11.30
CA ASN A 252 -17.29 12.87 11.45
C ASN A 252 -16.16 13.19 10.45
N PRO A 253 -14.92 13.40 10.92
CA PRO A 253 -13.80 13.64 10.03
C PRO A 253 -13.36 12.45 9.18
N PHE A 254 -13.87 11.24 9.42
CA PHE A 254 -13.55 10.02 8.67
C PHE A 254 -14.71 9.56 7.76
N ASP A 255 -15.75 10.37 7.59
CA ASP A 255 -16.71 10.11 6.52
C ASP A 255 -16.12 10.44 5.14
N THR A 256 -16.91 10.35 4.07
CA THR A 256 -16.46 10.61 2.70
C THR A 256 -15.83 12.00 2.54
N TYR A 257 -16.18 12.99 3.37
CA TYR A 257 -15.60 14.33 3.32
C TYR A 257 -14.20 14.41 3.93
N GLY A 258 -13.80 13.47 4.79
CA GLY A 258 -12.44 13.42 5.33
C GLY A 258 -11.36 13.26 4.27
N ILE A 259 -11.67 12.59 3.16
CA ILE A 259 -10.76 12.45 1.99
C ILE A 259 -10.34 13.81 1.45
N ILE A 260 -11.24 14.80 1.49
CA ILE A 260 -10.93 16.19 1.13
C ILE A 260 -9.86 16.75 2.03
N ASP A 261 -9.95 16.54 3.35
CA ASP A 261 -8.92 17.03 4.26
C ASP A 261 -7.58 16.37 3.95
N GLY A 262 -7.61 15.08 3.59
CA GLY A 262 -6.48 14.31 3.09
C GLY A 262 -5.75 14.99 1.93
N PHE A 263 -6.41 15.09 0.78
CA PHE A 263 -5.77 15.55 -0.46
C PHE A 263 -5.85 17.06 -0.69
N GLY A 264 -6.85 17.72 -0.13
CA GLY A 264 -7.09 19.15 -0.32
C GLY A 264 -6.44 20.04 0.75
N LEU A 265 -6.18 19.52 1.95
CA LEU A 265 -5.64 20.27 3.09
C LEU A 265 -4.40 19.61 3.73
N ASP A 266 -3.83 18.58 3.11
CA ASP A 266 -2.69 17.82 3.65
C ASP A 266 -2.93 17.34 5.10
N SER A 267 -4.20 17.10 5.48
CA SER A 267 -4.61 16.71 6.84
C SER A 267 -4.11 17.64 7.96
N GLU A 268 -3.74 18.88 7.64
CA GLU A 268 -3.20 19.84 8.62
C GLU A 268 -4.16 20.11 9.77
N ASN A 269 -5.47 19.96 9.53
CA ASN A 269 -6.52 20.09 10.53
C ASN A 269 -6.54 18.96 11.59
N PHE A 270 -5.94 17.79 11.32
CA PHE A 270 -5.82 16.70 12.29
C PHE A 270 -4.67 16.89 13.28
N ALA A 271 -3.67 17.71 12.93
CA ALA A 271 -2.43 17.81 13.71
C ALA A 271 -2.65 18.31 15.14
N GLY A 272 -3.54 19.29 15.34
CA GLY A 272 -3.88 19.81 16.67
C GLY A 272 -4.56 18.77 17.56
N PRO A 273 -5.72 18.20 17.17
CA PRO A 273 -6.42 17.18 17.94
C PRO A 273 -5.57 15.93 18.23
N ILE A 274 -4.73 15.49 17.28
CA ILE A 274 -3.84 14.34 17.51
C ILE A 274 -2.76 14.67 18.54
N ALA A 275 -2.17 15.87 18.50
CA ALA A 275 -1.20 16.28 19.51
C ALA A 275 -1.84 16.36 20.90
N GLU A 276 -3.04 16.91 20.99
CA GLU A 276 -3.80 16.97 22.24
C GLU A 276 -4.14 15.57 22.78
N ALA A 277 -4.54 14.63 21.91
CA ALA A 277 -4.84 13.25 22.31
C ALA A 277 -3.59 12.52 22.81
N LEU A 278 -2.45 12.72 22.13
CA LEU A 278 -1.15 12.21 22.57
C LEU A 278 -0.75 12.75 23.94
N GLU A 279 -0.88 14.06 24.16
CA GLU A 279 -0.59 14.69 25.46
C GLU A 279 -1.50 14.16 26.58
N ILE A 280 -2.80 14.02 26.31
CA ILE A 280 -3.76 13.46 27.28
C ILE A 280 -3.43 11.99 27.61
N SER A 281 -2.87 11.25 26.65
CA SER A 281 -2.37 9.89 26.83
C SER A 281 -0.94 9.83 27.40
N GLY A 282 -0.39 10.96 27.86
CA GLY A 282 0.88 11.00 28.60
C GLY A 282 2.13 11.17 27.73
N ALA A 283 2.00 11.37 26.42
CA ALA A 283 3.15 11.58 25.53
C ALA A 283 3.87 12.88 25.85
N GLN A 284 5.20 12.81 25.93
CA GLN A 284 6.09 13.94 26.16
C GLN A 284 6.78 14.38 24.87
N ASP A 285 7.32 15.60 24.90
CA ASP A 285 8.11 16.11 23.79
C ASP A 285 9.34 15.22 23.54
N GLY A 286 9.49 14.73 22.31
CA GLY A 286 10.57 13.85 21.87
C GLY A 286 10.25 12.36 21.95
N ASP A 287 9.12 11.95 22.53
CA ASP A 287 8.69 10.55 22.55
C ASP A 287 8.46 10.01 21.14
N GLU A 288 8.66 8.71 20.98
CA GLU A 288 8.46 8.03 19.69
C GLU A 288 6.97 7.83 19.44
N VAL A 289 6.52 8.28 18.27
CA VAL A 289 5.12 8.15 17.85
C VAL A 289 5.09 7.43 16.51
N ILE A 290 4.36 6.30 16.47
CA ILE A 290 4.16 5.47 15.29
C ILE A 290 2.72 5.62 14.83
N LEU A 291 2.51 5.93 13.55
CA LEU A 291 1.16 6.16 13.01
C LEU A 291 0.71 4.92 12.22
N SER A 292 -0.54 4.50 12.40
CA SER A 292 -1.14 3.47 11.57
C SER A 292 -2.53 3.87 11.09
N GLY A 293 -2.80 3.60 9.81
CA GLY A 293 -4.01 4.06 9.13
C GLY A 293 -4.55 2.96 8.22
N TYR A 294 -5.87 2.79 8.23
CA TYR A 294 -6.56 1.89 7.31
C TYR A 294 -7.33 2.71 6.29
N SER A 295 -7.30 2.31 5.01
CA SER A 295 -8.04 2.95 3.92
C SER A 295 -7.81 4.48 3.90
N GLN A 296 -8.86 5.28 4.10
CA GLN A 296 -8.78 6.74 4.23
C GLN A 296 -7.83 7.23 5.35
N GLY A 297 -7.80 6.56 6.50
CA GLY A 297 -6.88 6.88 7.60
C GLY A 297 -5.41 6.86 7.19
N GLY A 298 -5.07 6.03 6.19
CA GLY A 298 -3.75 6.00 5.58
C GLY A 298 -3.33 7.31 4.89
N ILE A 299 -4.27 7.97 4.20
CA ILE A 299 -4.07 9.29 3.58
C ILE A 299 -3.68 10.31 4.66
N HIS A 300 -4.42 10.30 5.76
CA HIS A 300 -4.20 11.23 6.86
C HIS A 300 -2.84 11.02 7.49
N ILE A 301 -2.50 9.78 7.85
CA ILE A 301 -1.21 9.54 8.49
C ILE A 301 -0.03 9.84 7.56
N ALA A 302 -0.13 9.53 6.26
CA ALA A 302 0.93 9.82 5.29
C ALA A 302 1.22 11.33 5.23
N ASN A 303 0.17 12.16 5.24
CA ASN A 303 0.34 13.61 5.28
C ASN A 303 0.84 14.12 6.63
N LEU A 304 0.35 13.56 7.75
CA LEU A 304 0.81 13.94 9.10
C LEU A 304 2.30 13.62 9.32
N MET A 305 2.86 12.60 8.64
CA MET A 305 4.30 12.35 8.64
C MET A 305 5.12 13.49 8.01
N LYS A 306 4.51 14.44 7.29
CA LYS A 306 5.13 15.67 6.77
C LYS A 306 4.95 16.86 7.72
N ASN A 307 4.00 16.79 8.66
CA ASN A 307 3.56 17.92 9.46
C ASN A 307 4.67 18.46 10.39
N LYS A 308 5.03 19.73 10.23
CA LYS A 308 6.16 20.34 10.96
C LYS A 308 5.88 20.51 12.45
N PHE A 309 4.63 20.75 12.84
CA PHE A 309 4.25 20.95 14.22
C PHE A 309 4.41 19.63 15.01
N LEU A 310 3.81 18.56 14.51
CA LEU A 310 3.91 17.24 15.14
C LEU A 310 5.36 16.73 15.16
N ARG A 311 6.10 16.84 14.05
CA ARG A 311 7.51 16.40 14.00
C ARG A 311 8.47 17.21 14.86
N LYS A 312 8.12 18.45 15.20
CA LYS A 312 8.88 19.25 16.16
C LYS A 312 8.64 18.76 17.59
N LYS A 313 7.42 18.32 17.88
CA LYS A 313 7.00 17.88 19.21
C LYS A 313 7.36 16.43 19.48
N PHE A 314 7.19 15.54 18.51
CA PHE A 314 7.34 14.10 18.65
C PHE A 314 8.33 13.51 17.63
N LYS A 315 8.95 12.38 17.98
CA LYS A 315 9.81 11.62 17.07
C LYS A 315 8.95 10.71 16.19
N MET A 316 8.41 11.30 15.13
CA MET A 316 7.62 10.58 14.11
C MET A 316 8.53 10.08 12.99
N LYS A 317 8.81 8.77 12.99
CA LYS A 317 9.72 8.13 12.01
C LYS A 317 9.14 6.90 11.34
N LYS A 318 8.02 6.38 11.83
CA LYS A 318 7.47 5.09 11.41
C LYS A 318 5.98 5.22 11.13
N MET A 319 5.53 4.65 10.02
CA MET A 319 4.10 4.55 9.70
C MET A 319 3.74 3.22 9.05
N LEU A 320 2.51 2.74 9.28
CA LEU A 320 1.96 1.49 8.75
C LEU A 320 0.58 1.71 8.13
N THR A 321 0.38 1.35 6.86
CA THR A 321 -0.93 1.49 6.19
C THR A 321 -1.51 0.16 5.74
N PHE A 322 -2.83 0.07 5.79
CA PHE A 322 -3.62 -1.05 5.27
C PHE A 322 -4.53 -0.55 4.14
N GLY A 323 -4.33 -1.04 2.92
CA GLY A 323 -5.21 -0.77 1.79
C GLY A 323 -5.40 0.72 1.45
N SER A 324 -4.38 1.55 1.65
CA SER A 324 -4.52 3.00 1.60
C SER A 324 -3.97 3.62 0.30
N PRO A 325 -4.67 4.60 -0.33
CA PRO A 325 -4.19 5.28 -1.54
C PRO A 325 -3.25 6.43 -1.20
N ILE A 326 -1.96 6.12 -1.01
CA ILE A 326 -0.94 7.09 -0.59
C ILE A 326 0.15 7.31 -1.63
N GLY A 327 0.02 6.74 -2.83
CA GLY A 327 1.09 6.70 -3.83
C GLY A 327 1.54 8.07 -4.33
N HIS A 328 0.62 9.03 -4.47
CA HIS A 328 0.94 10.42 -4.82
C HIS A 328 1.52 11.26 -3.66
N ILE A 329 1.50 10.74 -2.41
CA ILE A 329 2.04 11.47 -1.25
C ILE A 329 3.54 11.18 -1.14
N ASP A 330 4.38 12.18 -1.43
CA ASP A 330 5.83 12.06 -1.24
C ASP A 330 6.19 12.10 0.24
N LEU A 331 6.44 10.93 0.81
CA LEU A 331 6.90 10.76 2.18
C LEU A 331 8.36 11.22 2.33
N PRO A 332 8.70 11.98 3.39
CA PRO A 332 10.07 12.39 3.65
C PRO A 332 11.02 11.18 3.72
N GLU A 333 12.25 11.34 3.23
CA GLU A 333 13.21 10.22 3.12
C GLU A 333 13.57 9.57 4.47
N ASP A 334 13.44 10.33 5.56
CA ASP A 334 13.73 9.86 6.91
C ASP A 334 12.57 9.07 7.56
N ILE A 335 11.48 8.86 6.82
CA ILE A 335 10.32 8.09 7.27
C ILE A 335 10.44 6.65 6.77
N ARG A 336 10.34 5.71 7.73
CA ARG A 336 10.14 4.29 7.45
C ARG A 336 8.65 4.02 7.30
N SER A 337 8.20 3.58 6.13
CA SER A 337 6.81 3.17 5.91
C SER A 337 6.71 1.69 5.56
N LEU A 338 5.64 1.05 6.04
CA LEU A 338 5.23 -0.27 5.64
C LEU A 338 3.79 -0.17 5.15
N SER A 339 3.56 -0.38 3.85
CA SER A 339 2.25 -0.36 3.23
C SER A 339 1.85 -1.77 2.85
N LEU A 340 0.68 -2.22 3.32
CA LEU A 340 0.09 -3.48 2.89
C LEU A 340 -0.98 -3.19 1.84
N GLU A 341 -0.89 -3.87 0.70
CA GLU A 341 -1.83 -3.77 -0.41
C GLU A 341 -2.24 -5.16 -0.88
N ASP A 342 -3.50 -5.34 -1.25
CA ASP A 342 -4.00 -6.55 -1.89
C ASP A 342 -4.20 -6.29 -3.40
N SER A 343 -3.74 -7.20 -4.27
CA SER A 343 -3.84 -7.07 -5.73
C SER A 343 -5.27 -7.04 -6.26
N LYS A 344 -6.22 -7.58 -5.49
CA LYS A 344 -7.66 -7.55 -5.76
C LYS A 344 -8.36 -6.39 -5.05
N ASP A 345 -7.68 -5.67 -4.17
CA ASP A 345 -8.15 -4.42 -3.61
C ASP A 345 -7.78 -3.26 -4.54
N MET A 346 -8.80 -2.56 -5.02
CA MET A 346 -8.57 -1.42 -5.90
C MET A 346 -8.26 -0.12 -5.17
N VAL A 347 -8.60 -0.02 -3.88
CA VAL A 347 -8.52 1.24 -3.13
C VAL A 347 -7.11 1.82 -3.14
N PRO A 348 -6.02 1.06 -2.90
CA PRO A 348 -4.65 1.59 -2.98
C PRO A 348 -4.32 2.29 -4.30
N GLY A 349 -4.87 1.83 -5.43
CA GLY A 349 -4.59 2.39 -6.76
C GLY A 349 -5.49 3.57 -7.16
N THR A 350 -6.39 4.02 -6.29
CA THR A 350 -7.41 5.03 -6.66
C THR A 350 -6.88 6.44 -6.86
N ASP A 351 -5.70 6.74 -6.30
CA ASP A 351 -4.97 7.98 -6.55
C ASP A 351 -4.14 7.95 -7.86
N GLY A 352 -4.24 6.84 -8.61
CA GLY A 352 -3.59 6.64 -9.89
C GLY A 352 -2.06 6.55 -9.83
N THR A 353 -1.46 6.38 -8.65
CA THR A 353 -0.01 6.39 -8.47
C THR A 353 0.43 5.21 -7.62
N GLU A 354 1.51 4.51 -7.99
CA GLU A 354 2.09 3.52 -7.10
C GLU A 354 2.83 4.20 -5.93
N ASN A 355 2.86 3.55 -4.76
CA ASN A 355 3.71 3.98 -3.66
C ASN A 355 5.17 4.15 -4.09
N THR A 356 5.75 5.28 -3.69
CA THR A 356 7.15 5.60 -3.97
C THR A 356 8.05 4.56 -3.32
N ARG A 357 8.99 4.03 -4.11
CA ARG A 357 9.88 2.94 -3.69
C ARG A 357 11.21 3.52 -3.22
N LYS A 358 11.38 3.66 -1.89
CA LYS A 358 12.65 4.06 -1.24
C LYS A 358 13.11 2.95 -0.30
N LYS A 359 14.39 2.95 0.08
CA LYS A 359 14.99 1.89 0.94
C LYS A 359 14.17 1.57 2.20
N ASP A 360 13.63 2.60 2.84
CA ASP A 360 12.86 2.48 4.09
C ASP A 360 11.35 2.64 3.86
N GLN A 361 10.88 2.74 2.62
CA GLN A 361 9.46 2.88 2.27
C GLN A 361 9.02 1.65 1.47
N ILE A 362 8.42 0.69 2.17
CA ILE A 362 8.17 -0.66 1.66
C ILE A 362 6.68 -0.85 1.41
N THR A 363 6.35 -1.42 0.26
CA THR A 363 5.00 -1.91 -0.03
C THR A 363 5.03 -3.43 -0.21
N VAL A 364 4.16 -4.12 0.51
CA VAL A 364 3.97 -5.57 0.45
C VAL A 364 2.64 -5.83 -0.25
N LYS A 365 2.68 -6.53 -1.38
CA LYS A 365 1.51 -6.80 -2.22
C LYS A 365 1.09 -8.26 -2.10
N PHE A 366 -0.15 -8.53 -1.70
CA PHE A 366 -0.73 -9.86 -1.53
C PHE A 366 -1.62 -10.24 -2.72
N ASP A 367 -1.77 -11.53 -3.01
CA ASP A 367 -2.53 -12.02 -4.18
C ASP A 367 -3.99 -12.39 -3.86
N GLY A 368 -4.67 -11.51 -3.12
CA GLY A 368 -6.07 -11.68 -2.77
C GLY A 368 -6.32 -12.38 -1.42
N PRO A 369 -7.59 -12.40 -0.96
CA PRO A 369 -7.92 -13.00 0.31
C PRO A 369 -7.73 -14.51 0.36
N ARG A 370 -7.23 -15.01 1.49
CA ARG A 370 -7.09 -16.45 1.78
C ARG A 370 -8.42 -17.10 2.19
N ASN A 371 -9.25 -16.37 2.93
CA ASN A 371 -10.49 -16.84 3.53
C ASN A 371 -11.68 -15.99 3.08
N GLU A 372 -11.92 -15.90 1.76
CA GLU A 372 -12.97 -15.03 1.19
C GLU A 372 -14.36 -15.24 1.83
N ASP A 373 -14.71 -16.45 2.27
CA ASP A 373 -16.01 -16.74 2.89
C ASP A 373 -16.24 -16.08 4.26
N GLN A 374 -15.18 -15.64 4.94
CA GLN A 374 -15.24 -15.05 6.30
C GLN A 374 -15.22 -13.52 6.31
N LEU A 375 -15.05 -12.90 5.13
CA LEU A 375 -14.90 -11.45 5.00
C LEU A 375 -16.22 -10.76 4.68
N ASP A 376 -16.38 -9.55 5.19
CA ASP A 376 -17.46 -8.65 4.77
C ASP A 376 -17.19 -8.15 3.35
N ASP A 377 -18.25 -8.01 2.56
CA ASP A 377 -18.17 -7.46 1.22
C ASP A 377 -18.01 -5.92 1.24
N GLY A 378 -18.34 -5.27 2.37
CA GLY A 378 -18.08 -3.85 2.60
C GLY A 378 -18.58 -2.94 1.48
N LEU A 379 -17.92 -1.78 1.33
CA LEU A 379 -18.13 -0.84 0.21
C LEU A 379 -17.26 -1.18 -1.01
N PHE A 380 -16.06 -1.71 -0.77
CA PHE A 380 -15.03 -1.92 -1.80
C PHE A 380 -14.79 -3.39 -2.14
N GLY A 381 -15.61 -4.29 -1.61
CA GLY A 381 -15.45 -5.73 -1.74
C GLY A 381 -14.57 -6.31 -0.64
N LYS A 382 -14.69 -7.62 -0.47
CA LYS A 382 -13.87 -8.44 0.45
C LYS A 382 -12.37 -8.18 0.41
N PRO A 383 -11.71 -7.92 -0.74
CA PRO A 383 -10.29 -7.62 -0.75
C PRO A 383 -9.90 -6.36 0.04
N HIS A 384 -10.81 -5.40 0.19
CA HIS A 384 -10.54 -4.19 0.96
C HIS A 384 -10.87 -4.35 2.44
N ASP A 385 -11.47 -5.46 2.87
CA ASP A 385 -11.88 -5.67 4.26
C ASP A 385 -10.67 -5.64 5.22
N LEU A 386 -10.84 -5.09 6.43
CA LEU A 386 -9.73 -4.99 7.38
C LEU A 386 -9.22 -6.36 7.82
N ASP A 387 -10.11 -7.36 7.98
CA ASP A 387 -9.71 -8.71 8.39
C ASP A 387 -8.89 -9.41 7.31
N ASN A 388 -9.11 -9.06 6.04
CA ASN A 388 -8.23 -9.50 4.95
C ASN A 388 -6.78 -9.02 5.19
N TYR A 389 -6.61 -7.75 5.55
CA TYR A 389 -5.30 -7.19 5.89
C TYR A 389 -4.71 -7.77 7.18
N GLY A 390 -5.54 -8.16 8.15
CA GLY A 390 -5.13 -8.93 9.32
C GLY A 390 -4.55 -10.30 8.96
N ASP A 391 -5.24 -11.03 8.07
CA ASP A 391 -4.77 -12.31 7.54
C ASP A 391 -3.45 -12.18 6.76
N HIS A 392 -3.30 -11.10 5.98
CA HIS A 392 -2.07 -10.77 5.26
C HIS A 392 -0.89 -10.46 6.18
N LEU A 393 -1.11 -9.68 7.25
CA LEU A 393 -0.09 -9.47 8.28
C LEU A 393 0.33 -10.79 8.94
N LYS A 394 -0.64 -11.65 9.25
CA LYS A 394 -0.37 -12.96 9.84
C LYS A 394 0.45 -13.84 8.91
N GLU A 395 0.13 -13.88 7.61
CA GLU A 395 0.94 -14.54 6.58
C GLU A 395 2.38 -14.04 6.60
N MET A 396 2.55 -12.72 6.66
CA MET A 396 3.84 -12.05 6.62
C MET A 396 4.68 -12.33 7.88
N VAL A 397 4.05 -12.43 9.05
CA VAL A 397 4.72 -12.78 10.32
C VAL A 397 5.09 -14.27 10.38
N GLU A 398 4.20 -15.16 9.91
CA GLU A 398 4.45 -16.61 9.91
C GLU A 398 5.54 -17.02 8.92
N ASN A 399 5.58 -16.37 7.75
CA ASN A 399 6.50 -16.70 6.66
C ASN A 399 7.16 -15.45 6.07
N PRO A 400 7.99 -14.71 6.84
CA PRO A 400 8.60 -13.48 6.35
C PRO A 400 9.65 -13.78 5.28
N VAL A 401 9.55 -13.11 4.13
CA VAL A 401 10.66 -13.11 3.17
C VAL A 401 11.91 -12.49 3.82
N PRO A 402 13.14 -12.96 3.49
CA PRO A 402 14.36 -12.54 4.17
C PRO A 402 14.53 -11.01 4.26
N ASP A 403 14.23 -10.29 3.18
CA ASP A 403 14.42 -8.84 3.08
C ASP A 403 13.44 -8.03 3.95
N LEU A 404 12.37 -8.66 4.42
CA LEU A 404 11.33 -8.02 5.23
C LEU A 404 11.54 -8.22 6.73
N GLN A 405 12.33 -9.22 7.15
CA GLN A 405 12.52 -9.58 8.56
C GLN A 405 12.99 -8.40 9.43
N ASP A 406 13.99 -7.65 8.95
CA ASP A 406 14.52 -6.51 9.70
C ASP A 406 13.49 -5.37 9.79
N ASN A 407 12.70 -5.16 8.75
CA ASN A 407 11.63 -4.18 8.75
C ASN A 407 10.52 -4.55 9.73
N LEU A 408 10.10 -5.81 9.77
CA LEU A 408 9.08 -6.26 10.72
C LEU A 408 9.54 -6.10 12.18
N ARG A 409 10.83 -6.33 12.45
CA ARG A 409 11.41 -6.09 13.79
C ARG A 409 11.39 -4.62 14.17
N GLU A 410 11.61 -3.72 13.22
CA GLU A 410 11.55 -2.27 13.46
C GLU A 410 10.14 -1.80 13.85
N PHE A 411 9.10 -2.41 13.28
CA PHE A 411 7.70 -2.12 13.61
C PHE A 411 7.15 -2.93 14.79
N ALA A 412 7.87 -3.95 15.28
CA ALA A 412 7.41 -4.77 16.38
C ALA A 412 7.22 -3.95 17.68
N ILE A 413 6.04 -4.09 18.27
CA ILE A 413 5.69 -3.59 19.60
C ILE A 413 6.08 -4.67 20.61
N PRO A 414 6.69 -4.33 21.77
CA PRO A 414 7.07 -5.32 22.78
C PRO A 414 5.86 -6.13 23.26
N PRO A 415 6.04 -7.45 23.49
CA PRO A 415 4.96 -8.28 24.00
C PRO A 415 4.61 -7.89 25.43
N GLY A 416 3.32 -7.98 25.77
CA GLY A 416 2.80 -7.71 27.10
C GLY A 416 1.73 -6.60 27.14
N PRO A 417 1.39 -6.12 28.34
CA PRO A 417 0.28 -5.20 28.51
C PRO A 417 0.66 -3.82 27.96
N LEU A 418 -0.20 -3.30 27.11
CA LEU A 418 -0.23 -1.90 26.71
C LEU A 418 -1.54 -1.26 27.18
N THR A 419 -1.54 0.05 27.31
CA THR A 419 -2.76 0.81 27.57
C THR A 419 -3.19 1.54 26.32
N TYR A 420 -4.49 1.64 26.09
CA TYR A 420 -5.01 2.49 25.02
C TYR A 420 -6.17 3.34 25.49
N ARG A 421 -6.43 4.40 24.72
CA ARG A 421 -7.52 5.33 24.95
C ARG A 421 -8.08 5.78 23.61
N LYS A 422 -9.40 5.83 23.49
CA LYS A 422 -10.09 6.32 22.31
C LYS A 422 -10.53 7.77 22.50
N PHE A 423 -10.47 8.54 21.43
CA PHE A 423 -10.78 9.97 21.44
C PHE A 423 -11.68 10.32 20.27
N LYS A 424 -12.80 10.98 20.54
CA LYS A 424 -13.72 11.42 19.48
C LYS A 424 -13.25 12.76 18.91
N ILE A 425 -13.11 12.80 17.59
CA ILE A 425 -12.82 14.00 16.82
C ILE A 425 -14.09 14.41 16.08
N GLU A 426 -14.43 15.69 16.16
CA GLU A 426 -15.61 16.26 15.48
C GLU A 426 -15.27 17.59 14.83
N ARG A 427 -15.95 17.90 13.71
CA ARG A 427 -15.95 19.26 13.14
C ARG A 427 -16.82 20.20 13.96
N LYS A 428 -16.20 21.19 14.60
CA LYS A 428 -16.89 22.28 15.32
C LYS A 428 -16.67 23.61 14.62
N GLU A 429 -17.59 24.56 14.80
CA GLU A 429 -17.41 25.90 14.25
C GLU A 429 -16.16 26.57 14.84
N ARG A 430 -15.36 27.21 13.98
CA ARG A 430 -14.28 28.07 14.43
C ARG A 430 -14.88 29.26 15.15
N PRO A 431 -14.40 29.62 16.36
CA PRO A 431 -14.78 30.87 16.98
C PRO A 431 -14.46 32.04 16.05
N LYS A 432 -15.40 32.95 15.80
CA LYS A 432 -15.17 34.12 14.95
C LYS A 432 -13.97 34.91 15.49
N ASN A 433 -12.89 34.97 14.72
CA ASN A 433 -11.77 35.86 15.01
C ASN A 433 -12.10 37.25 14.43
N THR A 434 -12.88 38.03 15.18
CA THR A 434 -13.41 39.35 14.76
C THR A 434 -12.32 40.25 14.18
N LYS A 435 -11.09 40.20 14.69
CA LYS A 435 -9.98 41.04 14.21
C LYS A 435 -9.46 40.70 12.81
N HIS A 436 -9.47 39.43 12.41
CA HIS A 436 -8.94 39.04 11.10
C HIS A 436 -10.01 39.19 10.00
N GLU A 437 -11.28 38.96 10.33
CA GLU A 437 -12.40 39.18 9.42
C GLU A 437 -12.64 40.69 9.20
N GLU A 438 -12.48 41.52 10.22
CA GLU A 438 -12.50 42.99 10.07
C GLU A 438 -11.38 43.49 9.17
N TRP A 439 -10.16 42.95 9.31
CA TRP A 439 -9.02 43.28 8.45
C TRP A 439 -9.23 42.85 6.98
N GLU A 440 -9.73 41.64 6.74
CA GLU A 440 -10.08 41.14 5.40
C GLU A 440 -11.20 41.99 4.77
N ALA A 441 -12.26 42.30 5.53
CA ALA A 441 -13.39 43.10 5.07
C ALA A 441 -12.98 44.56 4.75
N GLU A 442 -12.06 45.13 5.52
CA GLU A 442 -11.55 46.48 5.31
C GLU A 442 -10.63 46.54 4.07
N LYS A 443 -9.81 45.51 3.84
CA LYS A 443 -8.98 45.38 2.64
C LYS A 443 -9.80 45.28 1.35
N TYR A 444 -10.92 44.55 1.36
CA TYR A 444 -11.84 44.48 0.21
C TYR A 444 -12.68 45.75 0.00
N ARG A 445 -12.79 46.61 1.02
CA ARG A 445 -13.50 47.88 0.93
C ARG A 445 -12.62 49.02 0.40
N MET A 446 -11.30 48.94 0.59
CA MET A 446 -10.33 49.89 0.05
C MET A 446 -9.85 49.58 -1.38
N GLY A 447 -10.20 48.42 -1.93
CA GLY A 447 -9.83 47.98 -3.28
C GLY A 447 -10.91 48.18 -4.36
N ARG A 448 -11.96 48.96 -4.09
CA ARG A 448 -13.02 49.30 -5.06
C ARG A 448 -13.00 50.77 -5.46
#